data_AF-A0A661WGH4-F1
#
_entry.id   AF-A0A661WGH4-F1
#
_cell.length_a   1.000
_cell.length_b   1.000
_cell.length_c   1.000
_cell.angle_alpha   90.00
_cell.angle_beta   90.00
_cell.angle_gamma   90.00
#
_symmetry.space_group_name_H-M   'P 1'
#
loop_
_entity.id
_entity.type
_entity.pdbx_description
1 polymer ?
#
loop_
_entity_poly.entity_id
_entity_poly.type
_entity_poly.pdbx_seq_one_letter_code
_entity_poly.pdbx_strand_id
1 'polypeptide(L)' 'FCGGIDTHRVLPAGSVDEVREEVNRVIQLLGEGGGYMVSSVHTIMNDVPAENVLAMVDAVKEFGKY' A
#
# COMPACT_ATOMS: atom_id res chain seq x y z
N PHE A 1 2.26 -13.98 3.02
CA PHE A 1 3.32 -13.01 2.59
C PHE A 1 3.08 -11.69 3.31
N CYS A 2 4.11 -10.87 3.57
CA CYS A 2 3.96 -9.56 4.24
C CYS A 2 4.79 -8.50 3.51
N GLY A 3 4.20 -7.33 3.25
CA GLY A 3 4.85 -6.24 2.49
C GLY A 3 4.24 -6.01 1.11
N GLY A 4 4.96 -5.35 0.21
CA GLY A 4 4.58 -5.23 -1.20
C GLY A 4 4.27 -3.81 -1.68
N ILE A 5 4.10 -2.83 -0.77
CA ILE A 5 3.91 -1.42 -1.17
C ILE A 5 5.26 -0.71 -1.29
N ASP A 6 5.51 -0.08 -2.44
CA ASP A 6 6.77 0.58 -2.80
C ASP A 6 7.02 1.86 -1.96
N THR A 7 8.12 1.85 -1.21
CA THR A 7 8.56 2.97 -0.34
C THR A 7 9.48 3.98 -1.01
N HIS A 8 9.92 3.75 -2.25
CA HIS A 8 10.87 4.60 -2.97
C HIS A 8 10.21 5.44 -4.06
N ARG A 9 9.10 4.96 -4.64
CA ARG A 9 8.40 5.68 -5.73
C ARG A 9 6.97 6.04 -5.35
N VAL A 10 6.16 5.03 -5.04
CA VAL A 10 4.71 5.23 -4.88
C VAL A 10 4.40 6.01 -3.61
N LEU A 11 4.91 5.56 -2.46
CA LEU A 11 4.66 6.25 -1.19
C LEU A 11 5.26 7.67 -1.12
N PRO A 12 6.52 7.93 -1.53
CA PRO A 12 7.10 9.28 -1.38
C PRO A 12 6.71 10.26 -2.50
N ALA A 13 6.49 9.79 -3.73
CA ALA A 13 6.32 10.66 -4.89
C ALA A 13 5.00 10.48 -5.65
N GLY A 14 4.22 9.43 -5.35
CA GLY A 14 2.90 9.24 -5.92
C GLY A 14 1.86 10.20 -5.31
N SER A 15 0.81 10.45 -6.07
CA SER A 15 -0.42 11.05 -5.57
C SER A 15 -1.21 10.07 -4.71
N VAL A 16 -2.16 10.58 -3.93
CA VAL A 16 -3.08 9.77 -3.11
C VAL A 16 -3.81 8.71 -3.95
N ASP A 17 -4.23 9.07 -5.17
CA ASP A 17 -4.91 8.15 -6.08
C ASP A 17 -3.96 7.05 -6.58
N GLU A 18 -2.72 7.40 -6.95
CA GLU A 18 -1.71 6.42 -7.35
C GLU A 18 -1.34 5.45 -6.22
N VAL A 19 -1.24 5.93 -4.98
CA VAL A 19 -0.99 5.08 -3.81
C VAL A 19 -2.14 4.09 -3.62
N ARG A 20 -3.37 4.57 -3.74
CA ARG A 20 -4.58 3.77 -3.57
C ARG A 20 -4.71 2.71 -4.69
N GLU A 21 -4.42 3.07 -5.93
CA GLU A 21 -4.39 2.15 -7.07
C GLU A 21 -3.32 1.07 -6.90
N GLU A 22 -2.13 1.44 -6.44
CA GLU A 22 -1.05 0.47 -6.18
C GLU A 22 -1.42 -0.51 -5.08
N VAL A 23 -1.99 -0.02 -3.97
CA VAL A 23 -2.45 -0.89 -2.87
C VAL A 23 -3.50 -1.88 -3.36
N ASN A 24 -4.48 -1.41 -4.15
CA ASN A 24 -5.48 -2.29 -4.75
C ASN A 24 -4.81 -3.34 -5.66
N ARG A 25 -3.90 -2.92 -6.55
CA ARG A 25 -3.17 -3.81 -7.46
C ARG A 25 -2.43 -4.90 -6.70
N VAL A 26 -1.72 -4.54 -5.62
CA VAL A 26 -0.95 -5.49 -4.81
C VAL A 26 -1.87 -6.45 -4.05
N ILE A 27 -2.98 -5.97 -3.51
CA ILE A 27 -3.99 -6.84 -2.86
C ILE A 27 -4.56 -7.84 -3.85
N GLN A 28 -4.92 -7.42 -5.07
CA GLN A 28 -5.42 -8.33 -6.10
C GLN A 28 -4.40 -9.40 -6.51
N LEU A 29 -3.10 -9.07 -6.51
CA LEU A 29 -2.03 -9.99 -6.89
C LEU A 29 -1.62 -10.96 -5.79
N LEU A 30 -1.62 -10.51 -4.53
CA LEU A 30 -1.03 -11.24 -3.40
C LEU A 30 -2.05 -11.72 -2.38
N GLY A 31 -3.25 -11.14 -2.37
CA GLY A 31 -4.32 -11.43 -1.41
C GLY A 31 -5.18 -12.65 -1.75
N GLU A 32 -5.09 -13.18 -2.97
CA GLU A 32 -5.88 -14.34 -3.38
C GLU A 32 -5.61 -15.55 -2.46
N GLY A 33 -6.68 -16.14 -1.91
CA GLY A 33 -6.59 -17.28 -1.00
C GLY A 33 -6.23 -16.92 0.45
N GLY A 34 -6.13 -15.64 0.80
CA GLY A 34 -5.91 -15.19 2.17
C GLY A 34 -4.44 -15.29 2.63
N GLY A 35 -4.19 -14.91 3.90
CA GLY A 35 -2.85 -15.02 4.51
C GLY A 35 -1.82 -13.99 4.03
N TYR A 36 -2.26 -12.99 3.25
CA TYR A 36 -1.48 -11.82 2.90
C TYR A 36 -1.67 -10.70 3.93
N MET A 37 -0.56 -10.11 4.37
CA MET A 37 -0.54 -8.93 5.24
C MET A 37 0.02 -7.74 4.47
N VAL A 38 -0.84 -6.80 4.10
CA VAL A 38 -0.41 -5.58 3.40
C VAL A 38 0.48 -4.77 4.32
N SER A 39 1.66 -4.40 3.82
CA SER A 39 2.61 -3.53 4.49
C SER A 39 3.51 -2.85 3.44
N SER A 40 4.23 -1.81 3.84
CA SER A 40 5.35 -1.30 3.07
C SER A 40 6.44 -2.38 2.89
N VAL A 41 7.15 -2.35 1.77
CA VAL A 41 8.25 -3.30 1.49
C VAL A 41 9.45 -3.11 2.44
N HIS A 42 9.65 -1.87 2.90
CA HIS A 42 10.66 -1.48 3.89
C HIS A 42 10.11 -0.37 4.80
N THR A 43 10.97 0.16 5.68
CA THR A 43 10.63 1.28 6.57
C THR A 43 10.13 2.48 5.78
N ILE A 44 9.01 3.07 6.22
CA ILE A 44 8.53 4.37 5.73
C ILE A 44 9.46 5.45 6.28
N MET A 45 10.14 6.17 5.38
CA MET A 45 11.08 7.24 5.71
C MET A 45 10.36 8.59 5.87
N ASN A 46 11.09 9.61 6.32
CA ASN A 46 10.56 10.93 6.65
C ASN A 46 10.19 11.79 5.43
N ASP A 47 10.54 11.34 4.23
CA ASP A 47 10.21 11.94 2.94
C ASP A 47 8.83 11.50 2.41
N VAL A 48 8.19 10.52 3.05
CA VAL A 48 6.84 10.07 2.69
C VAL A 48 5.79 11.03 3.27
N PRO A 49 4.95 11.68 2.43
CA PRO A 49 3.87 12.54 2.90
C PRO A 49 2.85 11.77 3.75
N ALA A 50 2.31 12.43 4.78
CA ALA A 50 1.34 11.81 5.66
C ALA A 50 0.04 11.43 4.92
N GLU A 51 -0.39 12.22 3.93
CA GLU A 51 -1.55 11.89 3.10
C GLU A 51 -1.40 10.56 2.37
N ASN A 52 -0.19 10.21 1.94
CA ASN A 52 0.08 8.96 1.23
C ASN A 52 0.05 7.76 2.19
N VAL A 53 0.52 7.93 3.43
CA VAL A 53 0.37 6.89 4.46
C VAL A 53 -1.11 6.66 4.79
N LEU A 54 -1.89 7.74 4.93
CA LEU A 54 -3.34 7.65 5.16
C LEU A 54 -4.06 7.00 3.97
N ALA A 55 -3.70 7.38 2.75
CA ALA A 55 -4.23 6.78 1.52
C ALA A 55 -4.00 5.27 1.47
N MET A 56 -2.80 4.83 1.85
CA MET A 56 -2.48 3.40 1.96
C MET A 56 -3.38 2.71 2.99
N VAL A 57 -3.54 3.28 4.19
CA VAL A 57 -4.38 2.72 5.25
C VAL A 57 -5.84 2.63 4.82
N ASP A 58 -6.36 3.68 4.18
CA ASP A 58 -7.76 3.72 3.74
C ASP A 58 -8.00 2.77 2.56
N ALA A 59 -7.05 2.65 1.63
CA ALA A 59 -7.10 1.64 0.58
C ALA A 59 -7.11 0.21 1.14
N VAL A 60 -6.33 -0.08 2.18
CA VAL A 60 -6.35 -1.39 2.86
C VAL A 60 -7.71 -1.65 3.53
N LYS A 61 -8.33 -0.64 4.16
CA LYS A 61 -9.67 -0.81 4.76
C LYS A 61 -10.74 -1.10 3.70
N GLU A 62 -10.60 -0.52 2.51
CA GLU A 62 -11.57 -0.69 1.43
C GLU A 62 -11.39 -2.01 0.69
N PHE A 63 -10.17 -2.35 0.29
CA PHE A 63 -9.87 -3.50 -0.58
C PHE A 63 -9.37 -4.73 0.17
N GLY A 64 -8.96 -4.59 1.44
CA GLY A 64 -8.30 -5.65 2.21
C GLY A 64 -9.20 -6.79 2.70
N LYS A 65 -10.33 -7.03 2.03
CA LYS A 65 -11.21 -8.17 2.29
C LYS A 65 -10.91 -9.25 1.25
N TYR A 66 -10.21 -10.28 1.69
CA TYR A 66 -9.83 -11.46 0.90
C TYR A 66 -9.64 -12.67 1.80
#